data_AF-A0AAU4WU95-F1
#
_entry.id   AF-A0AAU4WU95-F1
#
_cell.length_a   1.000
_cell.length_b   1.000
_cell.length_c   1.000
_cell.angle_alpha   90.00
_cell.angle_beta   90.00
_cell.angle_gamma   90.00
#
_symmetry.space_group_name_H-M   'P 1'
#
loop_
_entity.id
_entity.type
_entity.pdbx_description
1 polymer ?
#
loop_
_entity_poly.entity_id
_entity_poly.type
_entity_poly.pdbx_seq_one_letter_code
_entity_poly.pdbx_strand_id
1 'polypeptide(L)'
;MFIAVEQQGGSLWTVKADTLTAPQHTITTTAHHAVRAAVALLIRTRQIRPDSTAGPVHFVLHDVDSEGRARELAAALHAALHGDLQPLTRAVPPTT
;
A
#
# COMPACT_ATOMS: atom_id res chain seq x y z
N MET A 1 -4.96 -13.04 3.40
CA MET A 1 -4.71 -11.60 3.27
C MET A 1 -5.78 -11.10 2.36
N PHE A 2 -6.46 -10.02 2.73
CA PHE A 2 -7.33 -9.32 1.81
C PHE A 2 -6.67 -8.02 1.40
N ILE A 3 -7.02 -7.57 0.19
CA ILE A 3 -6.77 -6.21 -0.25
C ILE A 3 -8.07 -5.65 -0.80
N ALA A 4 -8.38 -4.40 -0.43
CA ALA A 4 -9.60 -3.73 -0.82
C ALA A 4 -9.29 -2.34 -1.35
N VAL A 5 -10.06 -1.94 -2.36
CA VAL A 5 -10.12 -0.57 -2.86
C VAL A 5 -11.53 -0.07 -2.61
N GLU A 6 -11.64 1.05 -1.90
CA GLU A 6 -12.91 1.62 -1.47
C GLU A 6 -12.97 3.08 -1.93
N GLN A 7 -14.08 3.48 -2.53
CA GLN A 7 -14.34 4.90 -2.81
C GLN A 7 -14.73 5.59 -1.51
N GLN A 8 -13.97 6.60 -1.09
CA GLN A 8 -14.39 7.52 -0.03
C GLN A 8 -15.06 8.73 -0.69
N GLY A 9 -16.17 9.19 -0.10
CA GLY A 9 -17.08 10.18 -0.68
C GLY A 9 -16.42 11.22 -1.60
N GLY A 10 -16.99 11.43 -2.79
CA GLY A 10 -16.35 12.23 -3.85
C GLY A 10 -15.50 11.36 -4.79
N SER A 11 -14.36 11.87 -5.24
CA SER A 11 -13.45 11.20 -6.20
C SER A 11 -12.20 10.58 -5.54
N LEU A 12 -12.19 10.43 -4.21
CA LEU A 12 -11.05 9.92 -3.45
C LEU A 12 -11.19 8.43 -3.16
N TRP A 13 -10.06 7.75 -3.08
CA TRP A 13 -10.01 6.30 -2.93
C TRP A 13 -9.14 5.91 -1.75
N THR A 14 -9.49 4.81 -1.09
CA THR A 14 -8.71 4.20 -0.01
C THR A 14 -8.31 2.79 -0.40
N VAL A 15 -7.03 2.47 -0.17
CA VAL A 15 -6.51 1.09 -0.28
C VAL A 15 -6.35 0.54 1.12
N LYS A 16 -6.88 -0.65 1.39
CA LYS A 16 -6.74 -1.35 2.67
C LYS A 16 -6.14 -2.73 2.44
N ALA A 17 -5.15 -3.11 3.22
CA ALA A 17 -4.69 -4.49 3.29
C ALA A 17 -4.64 -4.96 4.74
N ASP A 18 -4.97 -6.23 4.94
CA ASP A 18 -4.94 -6.89 6.24
C ASP A 18 -4.41 -8.31 6.10
N THR A 19 -3.45 -8.62 6.95
CA THR A 19 -2.71 -9.88 6.93
C THR A 19 -3.24 -10.87 7.96
N LEU A 20 -4.06 -10.43 8.93
CA LEU A 20 -4.71 -11.29 9.94
C LEU A 20 -5.65 -12.31 9.29
N THR A 21 -6.17 -12.01 8.09
CA THR A 21 -6.96 -12.97 7.29
C THR A 21 -6.15 -14.07 6.60
N ALA A 22 -4.82 -14.08 6.72
CA ALA A 22 -3.98 -15.23 6.36
C ALA A 22 -2.90 -15.44 7.43
N PRO A 23 -3.25 -16.06 8.57
CA PRO A 23 -2.30 -16.26 9.68
C PRO A 23 -1.09 -17.14 9.32
N GLN A 24 -1.22 -18.00 8.29
CA GLN A 24 -0.12 -18.80 7.75
C GLN A 24 0.79 -18.05 6.77
N HIS A 25 0.43 -16.84 6.36
CA HIS A 25 1.22 -16.05 5.41
C HIS A 25 2.29 -15.23 6.14
N THR A 26 3.56 -15.56 5.91
CA THR A 26 4.68 -14.86 6.52
C THR A 26 5.16 -13.73 5.62
N ILE A 27 5.13 -12.50 6.15
CA ILE A 27 5.72 -11.33 5.48
C ILE A 27 7.15 -11.19 5.96
N THR A 28 8.09 -11.13 5.01
CA THR A 28 9.51 -10.96 5.33
C THR A 28 9.76 -9.54 5.86
N THR A 29 10.78 -9.39 6.73
CA THR A 29 11.23 -8.08 7.21
C THR A 29 11.57 -7.13 6.06
N THR A 30 12.16 -7.65 4.98
CA THR A 30 12.49 -6.89 3.77
C THR A 30 11.23 -6.34 3.10
N ALA A 31 10.20 -7.17 2.92
CA ALA A 31 8.93 -6.74 2.33
C ALA A 31 8.24 -5.68 3.20
N HIS A 32 8.21 -5.90 4.52
CA HIS A 32 7.63 -4.94 5.45
C HIS A 32 8.34 -3.58 5.41
N HIS A 33 9.67 -3.58 5.41
CA HIS A 33 10.46 -2.36 5.33
C HIS A 33 10.26 -1.63 4.00
N ALA A 34 10.23 -2.35 2.88
CA ALA A 34 9.98 -1.78 1.56
C ALA A 34 8.60 -1.11 1.48
N VAL A 35 7.55 -1.77 1.98
CA VAL A 35 6.20 -1.20 2.04
C VAL A 35 6.18 0.06 2.91
N ARG A 36 6.79 0.03 4.09
CA ARG A 36 6.87 1.23 4.96
C ARG A 36 7.59 2.39 4.30
N ALA A 37 8.69 2.13 3.61
CA ALA A 37 9.44 3.16 2.88
C ALA A 37 8.61 3.76 1.73
N ALA A 38 7.89 2.92 0.98
CA ALA A 38 7.00 3.38 -0.08
C ALA A 38 5.86 4.24 0.44
N VAL A 39 5.20 3.83 1.53
CA VAL A 39 4.12 4.62 2.17
C VAL A 39 4.65 5.96 2.69
N ALA A 40 5.83 5.98 3.32
CA ALA A 40 6.46 7.22 3.74
C ALA A 40 6.77 8.15 2.56
N LEU A 41 7.18 7.61 1.40
CA LEU A 41 7.41 8.40 0.19
C LEU A 41 6.11 8.97 -0.39
N LEU A 42 5.04 8.18 -0.44
CA LEU A 42 3.73 8.63 -0.90
C LEU A 42 3.18 9.77 -0.01
N ILE A 43 3.35 9.67 1.31
CA ILE A 43 2.99 10.74 2.26
C ILE A 43 3.85 11.99 1.98
N ARG A 44 5.17 11.83 1.88
CA ARG A 44 6.10 12.94 1.63
C ARG A 44 5.81 13.68 0.33
N THR A 45 5.41 12.94 -0.70
CA THR A 45 5.07 13.48 -2.02
C THR A 45 3.59 13.90 -2.14
N ARG A 46 2.82 13.85 -1.03
CA ARG A 46 1.39 14.21 -0.95
C ARG A 46 0.48 13.43 -1.89
N GLN A 47 0.89 12.21 -2.27
CA GLN A 47 0.06 11.29 -3.05
C GLN A 47 -0.98 10.56 -2.20
N ILE A 48 -0.79 10.52 -0.87
CA ILE A 48 -1.73 9.97 0.11
C ILE A 48 -1.74 10.83 1.38
N ARG A 49 -2.80 10.73 2.19
CA ARG A 49 -2.95 11.52 3.41
C ARG A 49 -1.93 11.13 4.50
N PRO A 50 -1.42 12.06 5.33
CA PRO A 50 -0.39 11.77 6.36
C PRO A 50 -0.78 10.77 7.46
N ASP A 51 -2.07 10.53 7.68
CA ASP A 51 -2.58 9.51 8.63
C ASP A 51 -2.75 8.12 8.00
N SER A 52 -2.33 7.95 6.74
CA SER A 52 -2.13 6.63 6.12
C SER A 52 -1.18 5.79 6.96
N THR A 53 -1.46 4.49 7.06
CA THR A 53 -0.77 3.59 7.98
C THR A 53 -0.13 2.43 7.25
N ALA A 54 1.11 2.08 7.62
CA ALA A 54 1.78 0.85 7.22
C ALA A 54 2.26 0.12 8.49
N GLY A 55 1.32 -0.53 9.16
CA GLY A 55 1.52 -1.22 10.42
C GLY A 55 2.09 -2.64 10.24
N PRO A 56 2.25 -3.40 11.34
CA PRO A 56 2.74 -4.79 11.29
C PRO A 56 1.80 -5.74 10.53
N VAL A 57 0.49 -5.52 10.62
CA VAL A 57 -0.54 -6.45 10.09
C VAL A 57 -1.64 -5.75 9.29
N HIS A 58 -1.66 -4.42 9.28
CA HIS A 58 -2.70 -3.62 8.66
C HIS A 58 -2.08 -2.42 7.93
N PHE A 59 -2.57 -2.16 6.72
CA PHE A 59 -2.11 -1.09 5.85
C PHE A 59 -3.32 -0.31 5.33
N VAL A 60 -3.26 1.02 5.38
CA VAL A 60 -4.29 1.90 4.85
C VAL A 60 -3.64 3.08 4.13
N LEU A 61 -4.01 3.28 2.87
CA LEU A 61 -3.60 4.43 2.07
C LEU A 61 -4.84 5.28 1.81
N HIS A 62 -4.88 6.48 2.39
CA HIS A 62 -6.02 7.41 2.28
C HIS A 62 -5.81 8.44 1.17
N ASP A 63 -6.93 8.96 0.66
CA ASP A 63 -7.01 10.05 -0.32
C ASP A 63 -6.20 9.80 -1.60
N VAL A 64 -6.22 8.56 -2.12
CA VAL A 64 -5.67 8.25 -3.44
C VAL A 64 -6.54 8.93 -4.50
N ASP A 65 -5.91 9.63 -5.43
CA ASP A 65 -6.53 10.59 -6.35
C ASP A 65 -7.45 9.99 -7.42
N SER A 66 -7.34 8.69 -7.67
CA SER A 66 -8.05 8.02 -8.74
C SER A 66 -8.18 6.53 -8.48
N GLU A 67 -9.22 5.92 -9.06
CA GLU A 67 -9.46 4.49 -8.97
C GLU A 67 -8.32 3.68 -9.59
N GLY A 68 -7.81 4.16 -10.74
CA GLY A 68 -6.68 3.53 -11.44
C GLY A 68 -5.43 3.48 -10.56
N ARG A 69 -5.08 4.60 -9.93
CA ARG A 69 -3.95 4.66 -9.00
C ARG A 69 -4.18 3.81 -7.76
N ALA A 70 -5.40 3.79 -7.22
CA ALA A 70 -5.75 2.95 -6.07
C ALA A 70 -5.61 1.46 -6.39
N ARG A 71 -6.06 1.01 -7.58
CA ARG A 71 -5.87 -0.37 -8.04
C ARG A 71 -4.41 -0.72 -8.27
N GLU A 72 -3.62 0.19 -8.85
CA GLU A 72 -2.18 0.00 -9.03
C GLU A 72 -1.46 -0.18 -7.68
N LEU A 73 -1.71 0.72 -6.73
CA LEU A 73 -1.14 0.65 -5.39
C LEU A 73 -1.60 -0.60 -4.64
N ALA A 74 -2.85 -1.02 -4.82
CA ALA A 74 -3.35 -2.27 -4.27
C ALA A 74 -2.58 -3.48 -4.85
N ALA A 75 -2.46 -3.59 -6.17
CA ALA A 75 -1.73 -4.69 -6.80
C ALA A 75 -0.25 -4.71 -6.37
N ALA A 76 0.39 -3.55 -6.30
CA ALA A 76 1.77 -3.40 -5.85
C ALA A 76 1.96 -3.82 -4.39
N LEU A 77 1.05 -3.40 -3.51
CA LEU A 77 1.05 -3.78 -2.10
C LEU A 77 0.85 -5.28 -1.92
N HIS A 78 -0.12 -5.87 -2.63
CA HIS A 78 -0.35 -7.32 -2.61
C HIS A 78 0.90 -8.10 -3.03
N ALA A 79 1.52 -7.73 -4.16
CA ALA A 79 2.73 -8.38 -4.64
C ALA A 79 3.89 -8.26 -3.63
N ALA A 80 4.12 -7.07 -3.07
CA ALA A 80 5.18 -6.84 -2.09
C ALA A 80 4.99 -7.67 -0.82
N LEU A 81 3.77 -7.73 -0.30
CA LEU A 81 3.45 -8.55 0.87
C LEU A 81 3.58 -10.05 0.57
N HIS A 82 3.53 -10.47 -0.70
CA HIS A 82 3.85 -11.82 -1.17
C HIS A 82 5.34 -12.04 -1.53
N GLY A 83 6.20 -11.03 -1.33
CA GLY A 83 7.64 -11.12 -1.54
C GLY A 83 8.15 -10.58 -2.87
N ASP A 84 7.26 -10.13 -3.77
CA ASP A 84 7.65 -9.50 -5.03
C ASP A 84 7.64 -7.96 -4.91
N LEU A 85 8.83 -7.36 -4.83
CA LEU A 85 9.00 -5.91 -4.66
C LEU A 85 9.00 -5.12 -5.97
N GLN A 86 9.05 -5.80 -7.12
CA GLN A 86 9.13 -5.13 -8.42
C GLN A 86 7.90 -4.24 -8.70
N PRO A 87 6.65 -4.72 -8.51
CA PRO A 87 5.46 -3.90 -8.70
C PRO A 87 5.43 -2.66 -7.81
N LEU A 88 5.87 -2.79 -6.55
CA LEU A 88 5.96 -1.66 -5.63
C LEU A 88 6.99 -0.63 -6.06
N THR A 89 8.16 -1.08 -6.51
CA THR A 89 9.22 -0.18 -7.01
C THR A 89 8.78 0.57 -8.26
N ARG A 90 8.00 -0.06 -9.14
CA ARG A 90 7.45 0.59 -10.34
C ARG A 90 6.37 1.62 -9.97
N ALA A 91 5.46 1.27 -9.08
CA ALA A 91 4.36 2.14 -8.68
C ALA A 91 4.84 3.32 -7.81
N VAL A 92 5.89 3.11 -7.01
CA VAL A 92 6.46 4.09 -6.09
C VAL A 92 7.98 4.13 -6.29
N PRO A 93 8.46 4.79 -7.36
CA PRO A 93 9.88 4.89 -7.66
C PRO A 93 10.62 5.57 -6.50
N PRO A 94 11.78 5.05 -6.06
CA PRO A 94 12.59 5.74 -5.08
C PRO A 94 12.96 7.13 -5.61
N THR A 95 13.06 8.09 -4.69
CA THR A 95 13.55 9.42 -5.03
C THR A 95 15.06 9.30 -5.26
N THR A 96 15.50 9.56 -6.49
CA THR A 96 16.92 9.66 -6.86
C THR A 96 17.65 10.67 -5.98
#